data_AF-A0A8T6SNF4-F1
#
_entry.id   AF-A0A8T6SNF4-F1
#
_cell.length_a   1.000
_cell.length_b   1.000
_cell.length_c   1.000
_cell.angle_alpha   90.00
_cell.angle_beta   90.00
_cell.angle_gamma   90.00
#
_symmetry.space_group_name_H-M   'P 1'
#
loop_
_entity.id
_entity.type
_entity.pdbx_description
1 polymer ?
#
loop_
_entity_poly.entity_id
_entity_poly.type
_entity_poly.pdbx_seq_one_letter_code
_entity_poly.pdbx_strand_id
1 'polypeptide(L)'
;MNNKMKLKKRAYAIHAIVRYAVKKIIVNKKFILTLLVAVFLSVVCGYAVTQNFDTIANGATLLDTFILSLFLPIMTMVYSSSVIRDEIEDKSITMVLASPLQRYLIYLSYWFAVMISLSIVMVLITSSGFFTFFGLTELTKDAMKLYLVMCGLVLVGSLAYSALFLLVSLLLKKPIYFSLFYAFVWEGFLGSLPGKIHEIAINHYIRSIGAEWVEWGSLSFYSGTALWCSFSVISVLTILLLFAGVLILSEKELT
;
A
#
# COMPACT_ATOMS: atom_id res chain seq x y z
N MET A 1 -40.09 -6.97 -7.60
CA MET A 1 -38.79 -6.63 -8.20
C MET A 1 -37.70 -7.52 -7.62
N ASN A 2 -37.12 -8.41 -8.44
CA ASN A 2 -36.35 -9.60 -8.00
C ASN A 2 -35.03 -9.25 -7.29
N ASN A 3 -34.72 -9.93 -6.18
CA ASN A 3 -33.56 -9.66 -5.31
C ASN A 3 -32.22 -9.78 -6.09
N LYS A 4 -32.14 -10.71 -7.04
CA LYS A 4 -30.99 -10.85 -7.97
C LYS A 4 -30.74 -9.60 -8.83
N MET A 5 -31.79 -8.87 -9.19
CA MET A 5 -31.69 -7.67 -10.03
C MET A 5 -31.20 -6.46 -9.23
N LYS A 6 -31.61 -6.34 -7.95
CA LYS A 6 -31.05 -5.33 -7.02
C LYS A 6 -29.56 -5.59 -6.74
N LEU A 7 -29.18 -6.86 -6.51
CA LEU A 7 -27.79 -7.27 -6.31
C LEU A 7 -26.90 -6.96 -7.53
N LYS A 8 -27.33 -7.33 -8.74
CA LYS A 8 -26.60 -6.99 -9.98
C LYS A 8 -26.43 -5.48 -10.12
N LYS A 9 -27.49 -4.69 -9.91
CA LYS A 9 -27.43 -3.23 -10.03
C LYS A 9 -26.45 -2.59 -9.03
N ARG A 10 -26.39 -3.11 -7.79
CA ARG A 10 -25.40 -2.71 -6.78
C ARG A 10 -23.97 -3.07 -7.18
N ALA A 11 -23.75 -4.28 -7.69
CA ALA A 11 -22.42 -4.71 -8.15
C ALA A 11 -21.91 -3.88 -9.34
N TYR A 12 -22.78 -3.56 -10.30
CA TYR A 12 -22.42 -2.66 -11.41
C TYR A 12 -22.08 -1.25 -10.94
N ALA A 13 -22.81 -0.72 -9.95
CA ALA A 13 -22.52 0.59 -9.38
C ALA A 13 -21.15 0.62 -8.68
N ILE A 14 -20.83 -0.40 -7.86
CA ILE A 14 -19.53 -0.56 -7.21
C ILE A 14 -18.41 -0.63 -8.25
N HIS A 15 -18.55 -1.49 -9.25
CA HIS A 15 -17.54 -1.66 -10.30
C HIS A 15 -17.31 -0.36 -11.09
N ALA A 16 -18.38 0.38 -11.39
CA ALA A 16 -18.29 1.66 -12.08
C ALA A 16 -17.56 2.71 -11.25
N ILE A 17 -17.87 2.82 -9.95
CA ILE A 17 -17.20 3.75 -9.02
C ILE A 17 -15.72 3.38 -8.89
N VAL A 18 -15.41 2.10 -8.67
CA VAL A 18 -14.02 1.62 -8.55
C VAL A 18 -13.25 1.91 -9.82
N ARG A 19 -13.79 1.57 -11.00
CA ARG A 19 -13.11 1.83 -12.28
C ARG A 19 -12.87 3.32 -12.51
N TYR A 20 -13.85 4.16 -12.20
CA TYR A 20 -13.73 5.60 -12.35
C TYR A 20 -12.68 6.17 -11.38
N ALA A 21 -12.74 5.80 -10.10
CA ALA A 21 -11.78 6.22 -9.09
C ALA A 21 -10.36 5.77 -9.45
N VAL A 22 -10.18 4.51 -9.85
CA VAL A 22 -8.87 3.98 -10.28
C VAL A 22 -8.32 4.77 -11.48
N LYS A 23 -9.14 5.01 -12.50
CA LYS A 23 -8.70 5.78 -13.67
C LYS A 23 -8.37 7.23 -13.29
N LYS A 24 -9.18 7.86 -12.44
CA LYS A 24 -8.97 9.23 -11.97
C LYS A 24 -7.66 9.33 -11.16
N ILE A 25 -7.41 8.39 -10.26
CA ILE A 25 -6.20 8.33 -9.43
C ILE A 25 -4.94 8.12 -10.29
N ILE A 26 -5.00 7.19 -11.25
CA ILE A 26 -3.84 6.84 -12.10
C ILE A 26 -3.52 7.93 -13.12
N VAL A 27 -4.52 8.65 -13.65
CA VAL A 27 -4.31 9.63 -14.74
C VAL A 27 -3.99 11.05 -14.21
N ASN A 28 -4.11 11.30 -12.90
CA ASN A 28 -3.90 12.63 -12.34
C ASN A 28 -2.42 13.02 -12.22
N LYS A 29 -2.13 14.29 -11.85
CA LYS A 29 -0.78 14.83 -11.56
C LYS A 29 0.08 13.95 -10.62
N LYS A 30 -0.56 13.05 -9.87
CA LYS A 30 0.07 12.10 -8.95
C LYS A 30 0.80 10.95 -9.66
N PHE A 31 0.48 10.68 -10.93
CA PHE A 31 1.29 9.82 -11.77
C PHE A 31 2.71 10.37 -11.96
N ILE A 32 2.86 11.71 -11.98
CA ILE A 32 4.18 12.36 -12.03
C ILE A 32 4.98 12.02 -10.76
N LEU A 33 4.33 12.01 -9.59
CA LEU A 33 4.99 11.59 -8.35
C LEU A 33 5.44 10.13 -8.42
N THR A 34 4.56 9.23 -8.90
CA THR A 34 4.92 7.82 -9.09
C THR A 34 6.09 7.66 -10.04
N LEU A 35 6.09 8.39 -11.16
CA LEU A 35 7.18 8.36 -12.14
C LEU A 35 8.47 8.91 -11.52
N LEU A 36 8.39 10.00 -10.76
CA LEU A 36 9.53 10.57 -10.05
C LEU A 36 10.12 9.58 -9.04
N VAL A 37 9.28 8.92 -8.25
CA VAL A 37 9.70 7.87 -7.30
C VAL A 37 10.31 6.68 -8.04
N ALA A 38 9.71 6.23 -9.13
CA ALA A 38 10.23 5.13 -9.95
C ALA A 38 11.60 5.47 -10.55
N VAL A 39 11.77 6.69 -11.07
CA VAL A 39 13.05 7.19 -11.59
C VAL A 39 14.08 7.33 -10.48
N PHE A 40 13.69 7.90 -9.33
CA PHE A 40 14.56 8.01 -8.16
C PHE A 40 15.08 6.62 -7.75
N LEU A 41 14.19 5.63 -7.63
CA LEU A 41 14.57 4.28 -7.27
C LEU A 41 15.48 3.64 -8.33
N SER A 42 15.17 3.81 -9.62
CA SER A 42 16.05 3.35 -10.70
C SER A 42 17.44 3.97 -10.63
N VAL A 43 17.56 5.27 -10.37
CA VAL A 43 18.87 5.94 -10.22
C VAL A 43 19.63 5.40 -9.01
N VAL A 44 18.97 5.23 -7.86
CA VAL A 44 19.60 4.68 -6.64
C VAL A 44 20.07 3.25 -6.87
N CYS A 45 19.23 2.40 -7.47
CA CYS A 45 19.58 1.02 -7.80
C CYS A 45 20.72 0.95 -8.83
N GLY A 46 20.69 1.77 -9.87
CA GLY A 46 21.76 1.84 -10.87
C GLY A 46 23.08 2.31 -10.26
N TYR A 47 23.05 3.32 -9.40
CA TYR A 47 24.23 3.80 -8.68
C TYR A 47 24.80 2.74 -7.75
N ALA A 48 23.96 1.98 -7.04
CA ALA A 48 24.42 0.90 -6.18
C ALA A 48 25.23 -0.15 -6.95
N VAL A 49 24.79 -0.54 -8.14
CA VAL A 49 25.53 -1.48 -9.00
C VAL A 49 26.93 -0.93 -9.37
N THR A 50 27.04 0.37 -9.69
CA THR A 50 28.35 0.99 -10.01
C THR A 50 29.34 0.99 -8.83
N GLN A 51 28.84 0.88 -7.60
CA GLN A 51 29.65 0.81 -6.38
C GLN A 51 30.01 -0.64 -5.99
N ASN A 52 29.89 -1.60 -6.92
CA ASN A 52 30.08 -3.04 -6.69
C ASN A 52 29.12 -3.65 -5.66
N PHE A 53 27.91 -3.08 -5.52
CA PHE A 53 26.80 -3.76 -4.83
C PHE A 53 26.01 -4.60 -5.83
N ASP A 54 26.64 -5.58 -6.46
CA ASP A 54 26.07 -6.39 -7.56
C ASP A 54 25.43 -7.70 -7.10
N THR A 55 25.62 -8.10 -5.84
CA THR A 55 25.04 -9.33 -5.31
C THR A 55 23.51 -9.29 -5.19
N ILE A 56 22.87 -10.47 -5.34
CA ILE A 56 21.43 -10.65 -5.15
C ILE A 56 20.99 -10.20 -3.74
N ALA A 57 21.82 -10.44 -2.73
CA ALA A 57 21.54 -10.03 -1.35
C ALA A 57 21.45 -8.51 -1.19
N ASN A 58 22.31 -7.75 -1.89
CA ASN A 58 22.26 -6.30 -1.89
C ASN A 58 21.00 -5.79 -2.59
N GLY A 59 20.64 -6.39 -3.74
CA GLY A 59 19.40 -6.09 -4.44
C GLY A 59 18.17 -6.32 -3.56
N ALA A 60 18.09 -7.48 -2.89
CA ALA A 60 17.01 -7.79 -1.95
C ALA A 60 16.92 -6.78 -0.79
N THR A 61 18.06 -6.37 -0.24
CA THR A 61 18.13 -5.39 0.86
C THR A 61 17.67 -4.00 0.43
N LEU A 62 18.05 -3.57 -0.78
CA LEU A 62 17.61 -2.29 -1.35
C LEU A 62 16.10 -2.30 -1.59
N LEU A 63 15.56 -3.39 -2.16
CA LEU A 63 14.12 -3.52 -2.40
C LEU A 63 13.33 -3.55 -1.07
N ASP A 64 13.78 -4.29 -0.06
CA ASP A 64 13.16 -4.29 1.29
C ASP A 64 13.13 -2.88 1.91
N THR A 65 14.28 -2.19 1.90
CA THR A 65 14.45 -0.87 2.54
C THR A 65 13.65 0.23 1.81
N PHE A 66 13.76 0.31 0.49
CA PHE A 66 13.10 1.38 -0.24
C PHE A 66 11.63 1.07 -0.51
N ILE A 67 11.29 -0.16 -0.88
CA ILE A 67 9.92 -0.47 -1.32
C ILE A 67 9.02 -0.78 -0.14
N LEU A 68 9.34 -1.82 0.64
CA LEU A 68 8.45 -2.29 1.72
C LEU A 68 8.42 -1.28 2.88
N SER A 69 9.58 -0.75 3.21
CA SER A 69 9.76 0.06 4.42
C SER A 69 9.47 1.55 4.19
N LEU A 70 9.95 2.13 3.09
CA LEU A 70 9.81 3.56 2.82
C LEU A 70 8.64 3.92 1.89
N PHE A 71 8.62 3.41 0.66
CA PHE A 71 7.67 3.86 -0.36
C PHE A 71 6.27 3.29 -0.15
N LEU A 72 6.14 2.05 0.33
CA LEU A 72 4.83 1.44 0.52
C LEU A 72 3.93 2.26 1.46
N PRO A 73 4.34 2.64 2.70
CA PRO A 73 3.53 3.51 3.56
C PRO A 73 3.28 4.90 2.95
N ILE A 74 4.32 5.54 2.39
CA ILE A 74 4.24 6.90 1.85
C ILE A 74 3.26 6.97 0.68
N MET A 75 3.43 6.09 -0.30
CA MET A 75 2.58 6.03 -1.50
C MET A 75 1.15 5.67 -1.11
N THR A 76 0.96 4.74 -0.17
CA THR A 76 -0.38 4.40 0.30
C THR A 76 -1.11 5.62 0.81
N MET A 77 -0.46 6.45 1.61
CA MET A 77 -1.15 7.62 2.14
C MET A 77 -1.39 8.72 1.10
N VAL A 78 -0.45 8.95 0.18
CA VAL A 78 -0.67 9.91 -0.92
C VAL A 78 -1.91 9.51 -1.75
N TYR A 79 -2.08 8.22 -1.98
CA TYR A 79 -3.20 7.69 -2.76
C TYR A 79 -4.51 7.68 -1.95
N SER A 80 -4.49 7.23 -0.69
CA SER A 80 -5.68 7.25 0.20
C SER A 80 -6.19 8.67 0.43
N SER A 81 -5.29 9.62 0.68
CA SER A 81 -5.68 11.02 0.89
C SER A 81 -6.21 11.68 -0.38
N SER A 82 -5.83 11.18 -1.57
CA SER A 82 -6.44 11.61 -2.83
C SER A 82 -7.93 11.34 -2.85
N VAL A 83 -8.32 10.11 -2.52
CA VAL A 83 -9.70 9.68 -2.67
C VAL A 83 -10.63 10.50 -1.79
N ILE A 84 -10.23 10.70 -0.53
CA ILE A 84 -10.99 11.53 0.41
C ILE A 84 -11.03 13.00 -0.04
N ARG A 85 -9.91 13.55 -0.55
CA ARG A 85 -9.86 14.94 -0.99
C ARG A 85 -10.66 15.19 -2.27
N ASP A 86 -10.60 14.26 -3.22
CA ASP A 86 -11.35 14.32 -4.48
C ASP A 86 -12.86 14.35 -4.19
N GLU A 87 -13.34 13.65 -3.15
CA GLU A 87 -14.73 13.75 -2.67
C GLU A 87 -15.08 15.11 -2.06
N ILE A 88 -14.17 15.67 -1.25
CA ILE A 88 -14.37 16.98 -0.62
C ILE A 88 -14.40 18.09 -1.69
N GLU A 89 -13.48 18.05 -2.66
CA GLU A 89 -13.33 19.06 -3.71
C GLU A 89 -14.45 19.00 -4.77
N ASP A 90 -14.92 17.81 -5.16
CA ASP A 90 -15.97 17.66 -6.20
C ASP A 90 -17.37 18.11 -5.73
N LYS A 91 -17.54 18.61 -4.49
CA LYS A 91 -18.85 18.83 -3.83
C LYS A 91 -19.76 17.59 -3.92
N SER A 92 -19.18 16.41 -4.15
CA SER A 92 -19.92 15.18 -4.40
C SER A 92 -20.42 14.56 -3.10
N ILE A 93 -19.95 15.02 -1.94
CA ILE A 93 -20.53 14.72 -0.63
C ILE A 93 -22.05 14.88 -0.72
N THR A 94 -22.59 15.98 -1.26
CA THR A 94 -24.04 16.18 -1.38
C THR A 94 -24.74 15.22 -2.38
N MET A 95 -24.07 14.79 -3.45
CA MET A 95 -24.65 13.89 -4.48
C MET A 95 -24.52 12.39 -4.12
N VAL A 96 -23.48 12.02 -3.38
CA VAL A 96 -23.28 10.69 -2.78
C VAL A 96 -24.17 10.52 -1.55
N LEU A 97 -24.38 11.58 -0.74
CA LEU A 97 -25.39 11.61 0.33
C LEU A 97 -26.82 11.44 -0.19
N ALA A 98 -27.11 11.92 -1.40
CA ALA A 98 -28.40 11.70 -2.07
C ALA A 98 -28.53 10.30 -2.70
N SER A 99 -27.45 9.51 -2.75
CA SER A 99 -27.47 8.17 -3.34
C SER A 99 -28.04 7.16 -2.34
N PRO A 100 -28.99 6.29 -2.73
CA PRO A 100 -29.62 5.29 -1.84
C PRO A 100 -28.70 4.09 -1.53
N LEU A 101 -27.38 4.29 -1.58
CA LEU A 101 -26.37 3.27 -1.33
C LEU A 101 -26.02 3.26 0.15
N GLN A 102 -25.93 2.05 0.71
CA GLN A 102 -25.56 1.87 2.11
C GLN A 102 -24.10 2.30 2.30
N ARG A 103 -23.81 3.14 3.30
CA ARG A 103 -22.51 3.81 3.48
C ARG A 103 -21.31 2.86 3.59
N TYR A 104 -21.53 1.67 4.17
CA TYR A 104 -20.51 0.63 4.20
C TYR A 104 -20.05 0.20 2.80
N LEU A 105 -20.94 0.21 1.79
CA LEU A 105 -20.60 -0.09 0.40
C LEU A 105 -19.77 1.03 -0.23
N ILE A 106 -20.03 2.29 0.13
CA ILE A 106 -19.28 3.45 -0.36
C ILE A 106 -17.84 3.37 0.17
N TYR A 107 -17.69 3.23 1.49
CA TYR A 107 -16.37 3.13 2.12
C TYR A 107 -15.56 1.94 1.58
N LEU A 108 -16.18 0.76 1.45
CA LEU A 108 -15.53 -0.41 0.85
C LEU A 108 -15.13 -0.17 -0.61
N SER A 109 -15.95 0.54 -1.39
CA SER A 109 -15.61 0.86 -2.79
C SER A 109 -14.38 1.76 -2.87
N TYR A 110 -14.24 2.73 -1.97
CA TYR A 110 -13.04 3.57 -1.88
C TYR A 110 -11.82 2.78 -1.46
N TRP A 111 -11.96 1.91 -0.47
CA TRP A 111 -10.88 1.03 -0.07
C TRP A 111 -10.40 0.15 -1.23
N PHE A 112 -11.32 -0.50 -1.96
CA PHE A 112 -10.97 -1.30 -3.13
C PHE A 112 -10.29 -0.46 -4.23
N ALA A 113 -10.77 0.76 -4.47
CA ALA A 113 -10.15 1.66 -5.45
C ALA A 113 -8.71 2.00 -5.06
N VAL A 114 -8.48 2.39 -3.80
CA VAL A 114 -7.14 2.68 -3.27
C VAL A 114 -6.24 1.45 -3.36
N MET A 115 -6.71 0.30 -2.87
CA MET A 115 -5.95 -0.95 -2.87
C MET A 115 -5.51 -1.34 -4.29
N ILE A 116 -6.42 -1.31 -5.26
CA ILE A 116 -6.12 -1.66 -6.66
C ILE A 116 -5.13 -0.65 -7.27
N SER A 117 -5.40 0.66 -7.12
CA SER A 117 -4.51 1.70 -7.64
C SER A 117 -3.11 1.62 -7.04
N LEU A 118 -3.01 1.41 -5.73
CA LEU A 118 -1.75 1.30 -5.02
C LEU A 118 -0.98 0.05 -5.45
N SER A 119 -1.65 -1.09 -5.58
CA SER A 119 -1.05 -2.33 -6.07
C SER A 119 -0.40 -2.13 -7.44
N ILE A 120 -1.09 -1.50 -8.38
CA ILE A 120 -0.54 -1.21 -9.72
C ILE A 120 0.69 -0.30 -9.62
N VAL A 121 0.56 0.79 -8.87
CA VAL A 121 1.62 1.81 -8.72
C VAL A 121 2.86 1.24 -8.06
N MET A 122 2.70 0.47 -6.99
CA MET A 122 3.82 -0.11 -6.26
C MET A 122 4.48 -1.24 -7.05
N VAL A 123 3.72 -2.02 -7.84
CA VAL A 123 4.32 -3.00 -8.79
C VAL A 123 5.13 -2.28 -9.87
N LEU A 124 4.69 -1.12 -10.36
CA LEU A 124 5.45 -0.33 -11.32
C LEU A 124 6.76 0.21 -10.71
N ILE A 125 6.72 0.73 -9.49
CA ILE A 125 7.92 1.18 -8.76
C ILE A 125 8.87 0.00 -8.48
N THR A 126 8.32 -1.13 -8.05
CA THR A 126 9.11 -2.35 -7.79
C THR A 126 9.78 -2.84 -9.07
N SER A 127 9.05 -2.86 -10.18
CA SER A 127 9.57 -3.19 -11.50
C SER A 127 10.71 -2.26 -11.90
N SER A 128 10.56 -0.94 -11.73
CA SER A 128 11.58 0.01 -12.15
C SER A 128 12.89 -0.17 -11.39
N GLY A 129 12.83 -0.34 -10.05
CA GLY A 129 14.01 -0.63 -9.24
C GLY A 129 14.65 -1.97 -9.59
N PHE A 130 13.83 -3.02 -9.71
CA PHE A 130 14.28 -4.38 -10.02
C PHE A 130 14.97 -4.47 -11.39
N PHE A 131 14.32 -3.99 -12.46
CA PHE A 131 14.89 -4.08 -13.81
C PHE A 131 16.13 -3.21 -13.97
N THR A 132 16.24 -2.07 -13.28
CA THR A 132 17.48 -1.29 -13.32
C THR A 132 18.62 -1.99 -12.59
N PHE A 133 18.38 -2.58 -11.42
CA PHE A 133 19.41 -3.29 -10.68
C PHE A 133 19.88 -4.56 -11.41
N PHE A 134 18.94 -5.48 -11.69
CA PHE A 134 19.27 -6.79 -12.29
C PHE A 134 19.47 -6.76 -13.80
N GLY A 135 19.04 -5.68 -14.48
CA GLY A 135 19.39 -5.44 -15.88
C GLY A 135 20.84 -4.99 -16.07
N LEU A 136 21.49 -4.46 -15.03
CA LEU A 136 22.89 -4.05 -15.05
C LEU A 136 23.85 -5.10 -14.48
N THR A 137 23.36 -6.03 -13.65
CA THR A 137 24.13 -7.17 -13.12
C THR A 137 23.89 -8.41 -13.97
N GLU A 138 22.96 -9.27 -13.58
CA GLU A 138 22.50 -10.43 -14.34
C GLU A 138 21.05 -10.81 -13.96
N LEU A 139 20.23 -11.17 -14.95
CA LEU A 139 18.85 -11.60 -14.75
C LEU A 139 18.79 -13.11 -14.50
N THR A 140 19.03 -13.53 -13.26
CA THR A 140 19.00 -14.95 -12.86
C THR A 140 17.58 -15.44 -12.51
N LYS A 141 17.38 -16.76 -12.43
CA LYS A 141 16.11 -17.36 -11.96
C LYS A 141 15.78 -16.92 -10.53
N ASP A 142 16.81 -16.79 -9.69
CA ASP A 142 16.69 -16.35 -8.30
C ASP A 142 16.27 -14.88 -8.20
N ALA A 143 16.83 -14.02 -9.05
CA ALA A 143 16.37 -12.63 -9.18
C ALA A 143 14.88 -12.55 -9.55
N MET A 144 14.44 -13.38 -10.50
CA MET A 144 13.01 -13.43 -10.87
C MET A 144 12.12 -13.97 -9.74
N LYS A 145 12.58 -14.96 -8.95
CA LYS A 145 11.89 -15.42 -7.75
C LYS A 145 11.74 -14.29 -6.73
N LEU A 146 12.83 -13.55 -6.48
CA LEU A 146 12.83 -12.38 -5.61
C LEU A 146 11.81 -11.32 -6.07
N TYR A 147 11.79 -10.99 -7.37
CA TYR A 147 10.83 -10.03 -7.93
C TYR A 147 9.37 -10.45 -7.69
N LEU A 148 9.04 -11.72 -7.96
CA LEU A 148 7.69 -12.23 -7.75
C LEU A 148 7.28 -12.18 -6.27
N VAL A 149 8.18 -12.55 -5.37
CA VAL A 149 7.94 -12.46 -3.92
C VAL A 149 7.73 -11.01 -3.50
N MET A 150 8.58 -10.08 -3.95
CA MET A 150 8.44 -8.65 -3.66
C MET A 150 7.12 -8.09 -4.16
N CYS A 151 6.68 -8.47 -5.35
CA CYS A 151 5.35 -8.11 -5.85
C CYS A 151 4.24 -8.66 -4.94
N GLY A 152 4.33 -9.92 -4.52
CA GLY A 152 3.40 -10.52 -3.57
C GLY A 152 3.33 -9.76 -2.24
N LEU A 153 4.48 -9.41 -1.67
CA LEU A 153 4.56 -8.64 -0.42
C LEU A 153 3.96 -7.24 -0.55
N VAL A 154 4.21 -6.57 -1.68
CA VAL A 154 3.61 -5.27 -2.00
C VAL A 154 2.08 -5.37 -2.10
N LEU A 155 1.54 -6.44 -2.67
CA LEU A 155 0.10 -6.67 -2.77
C LEU A 155 -0.54 -6.95 -1.39
N VAL A 156 0.13 -7.74 -0.54
CA VAL A 156 -0.32 -7.99 0.84
C VAL A 156 -0.25 -6.70 1.65
N GLY A 157 0.82 -5.93 1.48
CA GLY A 157 1.00 -4.67 2.15
C GLY A 157 0.01 -3.60 1.70
N SER A 158 -0.29 -3.53 0.40
CA SER A 158 -1.27 -2.58 -0.13
C SER A 158 -2.66 -2.80 0.46
N LEU A 159 -3.04 -4.05 0.74
CA LEU A 159 -4.29 -4.43 1.40
C LEU A 159 -4.38 -3.84 2.81
N ALA A 160 -3.35 -4.04 3.65
CA ALA A 160 -3.33 -3.58 5.03
C ALA A 160 -3.18 -2.06 5.15
N TYR A 161 -2.19 -1.49 4.44
CA TYR A 161 -1.90 -0.07 4.51
C TYR A 161 -3.02 0.79 3.92
N SER A 162 -3.71 0.32 2.88
CA SER A 162 -4.83 1.08 2.30
C SER A 162 -5.96 1.25 3.30
N ALA A 163 -6.28 0.22 4.09
CA ALA A 163 -7.29 0.32 5.16
C ALA A 163 -6.86 1.32 6.24
N LEU A 164 -5.60 1.22 6.69
CA LEU A 164 -5.05 2.11 7.72
C LEU A 164 -5.08 3.57 7.27
N PHE A 165 -4.48 3.88 6.13
CA PHE A 165 -4.34 5.27 5.69
C PHE A 165 -5.63 5.86 5.13
N LEU A 166 -6.58 5.04 4.67
CA LEU A 166 -7.92 5.53 4.34
C LEU A 166 -8.65 6.00 5.61
N LEU A 167 -8.59 5.22 6.70
CA LEU A 167 -9.14 5.62 8.00
C LEU A 167 -8.45 6.88 8.53
N VAL A 168 -7.12 6.95 8.48
CA VAL A 168 -6.36 8.13 8.90
C VAL A 168 -6.73 9.36 8.07
N SER A 169 -6.91 9.20 6.76
CA SER A 169 -7.33 10.28 5.86
C SER A 169 -8.73 10.80 6.17
N LEU A 170 -9.59 9.97 6.77
CA LEU A 170 -10.89 10.41 7.27
C LEU A 170 -10.77 11.18 8.59
N LEU A 171 -9.88 10.78 9.49
CA LEU A 171 -9.70 11.39 10.81
C LEU A 171 -8.96 12.74 10.76
N LEU A 172 -7.93 12.85 9.91
CA LEU A 172 -7.04 14.00 9.89
C LEU A 172 -7.36 14.98 8.74
N LYS A 173 -7.38 16.28 9.04
CA LYS A 173 -7.52 17.34 8.01
C LYS A 173 -6.31 17.44 7.08
N LYS A 174 -5.11 17.10 7.57
CA LYS A 174 -3.85 17.13 6.83
C LYS A 174 -3.10 15.80 7.00
N PRO A 175 -3.57 14.71 6.35
CA PRO A 175 -2.99 13.39 6.54
C PRO A 175 -1.50 13.34 6.15
N ILE A 176 -1.05 14.16 5.19
CA ILE A 176 0.36 14.24 4.70
C ILE A 176 1.40 14.27 5.83
N TYR A 177 1.18 15.05 6.88
CA TYR A 177 2.12 15.13 8.00
C TYR A 177 2.19 13.83 8.80
N PHE A 178 1.08 13.10 8.87
CA PHE A 178 1.00 11.83 9.58
C PHE A 178 1.75 10.71 8.85
N SER A 179 1.72 10.60 7.50
CA SER A 179 2.59 9.58 6.85
C SER A 179 4.04 9.90 7.03
N LEU A 180 4.41 11.18 6.97
CA LEU A 180 5.81 11.55 7.06
C LEU A 180 6.31 11.22 8.47
N PHE A 181 5.55 11.60 9.49
CA PHE A 181 5.79 11.17 10.86
C PHE A 181 5.82 9.65 11.00
N TYR A 182 4.82 8.95 10.46
CA TYR A 182 4.77 7.48 10.51
C TYR A 182 5.99 6.85 9.83
N ALA A 183 6.35 7.23 8.61
CA ALA A 183 7.48 6.65 7.89
C ALA A 183 8.83 6.90 8.60
N PHE A 184 9.08 8.12 9.08
CA PHE A 184 10.34 8.45 9.75
C PHE A 184 10.45 7.86 11.16
N VAL A 185 9.36 7.90 11.94
CA VAL A 185 9.33 7.31 13.29
C VAL A 185 9.37 5.79 13.21
N TRP A 186 8.73 5.19 12.21
CA TRP A 186 8.63 3.75 12.13
C TRP A 186 9.93 3.08 11.67
N GLU A 187 10.65 3.65 10.71
CA GLU A 187 11.92 3.09 10.24
C GLU A 187 13.13 3.54 11.08
N GLY A 188 13.22 4.83 11.44
CA GLY A 188 14.36 5.35 12.18
C GLY A 188 14.29 5.11 13.70
N PHE A 189 13.10 5.31 14.29
CA PHE A 189 12.95 5.30 15.75
C PHE A 189 12.53 3.93 16.28
N LEU A 190 11.54 3.26 15.68
CA LEU A 190 11.10 1.94 16.15
C LEU A 190 12.03 0.79 15.75
N GLY A 191 12.72 0.92 14.61
CA GLY A 191 13.75 -0.05 14.19
C GLY A 191 15.02 -0.03 15.07
N SER A 192 15.27 1.07 15.80
CA SER A 192 16.42 1.21 16.70
C SER A 192 16.11 0.90 18.17
N LEU A 193 14.84 0.70 18.54
CA LEU A 193 14.48 0.35 19.91
C LEU A 193 14.70 -1.14 20.19
N PRO A 194 15.52 -1.50 21.20
CA PRO A 194 15.64 -2.89 21.64
C PRO A 194 14.31 -3.37 22.26
N GLY A 195 13.81 -4.51 21.80
CA GLY A 195 12.60 -5.17 22.33
C GLY A 195 11.55 -5.50 21.26
N LYS A 196 10.38 -5.99 21.70
CA LYS A 196 9.26 -6.46 20.83
C LYS A 196 8.39 -5.33 20.25
N ILE A 197 8.77 -4.07 20.41
CA ILE A 197 7.95 -2.93 20.00
C ILE A 197 7.79 -2.88 18.47
N HIS A 198 8.77 -3.42 17.75
CA HIS A 198 8.70 -3.57 16.29
C HIS A 198 7.59 -4.54 15.82
N GLU A 199 7.09 -5.45 16.68
CA GLU A 199 5.98 -6.38 16.36
C GLU A 199 4.63 -5.65 16.19
N ILE A 200 4.52 -4.38 16.57
CA ILE A 200 3.30 -3.57 16.36
C ILE A 200 3.19 -3.12 14.89
N ALA A 201 4.28 -3.23 14.13
CA ALA A 201 4.39 -2.74 12.77
C ALA A 201 3.63 -3.61 11.77
N ILE A 202 2.82 -3.00 10.90
CA ILE A 202 2.36 -3.68 9.69
C ILE A 202 3.56 -4.17 8.87
N ASN A 203 4.64 -3.37 8.79
CA ASN A 203 5.86 -3.73 8.09
C ASN A 203 6.53 -5.00 8.66
N HIS A 204 6.47 -5.23 9.98
CA HIS A 204 7.03 -6.44 10.60
C HIS A 204 6.34 -7.70 10.09
N TYR A 205 5.00 -7.70 9.99
CA TYR A 205 4.27 -8.86 9.49
C TYR A 205 4.50 -9.09 7.98
N ILE A 206 4.61 -8.02 7.20
CA ILE A 206 4.95 -8.14 5.76
C ILE A 206 6.36 -8.72 5.59
N ARG A 207 7.35 -8.18 6.32
CA ARG A 207 8.74 -8.67 6.28
C ARG A 207 8.88 -10.08 6.86
N SER A 208 8.06 -10.45 7.84
CA SER A 208 7.98 -11.82 8.36
C SER A 208 7.51 -12.82 7.30
N ILE A 209 6.51 -12.45 6.48
CA ILE A 209 6.11 -13.27 5.33
C ILE A 209 7.26 -13.35 4.30
N GLY A 210 7.94 -12.22 4.07
CA GLY A 210 9.08 -12.16 3.16
C GLY A 210 10.26 -13.01 3.60
N ALA A 211 10.52 -13.10 4.91
CA ALA A 211 11.62 -13.87 5.48
C ALA A 211 11.50 -15.38 5.20
N GLU A 212 10.28 -15.91 5.08
CA GLU A 212 10.06 -17.32 4.74
C GLU A 212 10.25 -17.61 3.24
N TRP A 213 10.04 -16.61 2.38
CA TRP A 213 10.03 -16.79 0.92
C TRP A 213 11.29 -16.28 0.22
N VAL A 214 12.06 -15.41 0.88
CA VAL A 214 13.29 -14.80 0.37
C VAL A 214 14.51 -15.34 1.12
N GLU A 215 15.40 -15.99 0.39
CA GLU A 215 16.62 -16.60 0.94
C GLU A 215 17.83 -15.62 0.97
N TRP A 216 17.65 -14.39 0.46
CA TRP A 216 18.74 -13.43 0.25
C TRP A 216 18.50 -12.08 0.95
N GLY A 217 19.59 -11.40 1.32
CA GLY A 217 19.56 -10.02 1.82
C GLY A 217 18.99 -9.88 3.23
N SER A 218 18.53 -8.67 3.57
CA SER A 218 18.00 -8.34 4.90
C SER A 218 16.81 -9.20 5.34
N LEU A 219 16.02 -9.71 4.40
CA LEU A 219 14.82 -10.50 4.69
C LEU A 219 15.14 -11.89 5.22
N SER A 220 16.22 -12.54 4.76
CA SER A 220 16.54 -13.90 5.20
C SER A 220 17.05 -13.97 6.64
N PHE A 221 17.65 -12.89 7.13
CA PHE A 221 18.10 -12.75 8.52
C PHE A 221 17.04 -12.12 9.44
N TYR A 222 15.85 -11.81 8.90
CA TYR A 222 14.82 -11.13 9.68
C TYR A 222 14.18 -12.10 10.67
N SER A 223 14.23 -11.76 11.96
CA SER A 223 13.55 -12.53 13.02
C SER A 223 12.05 -12.24 12.99
N GLY A 224 11.34 -12.90 12.06
CA GLY A 224 9.91 -12.73 11.86
C GLY A 224 9.04 -13.60 12.77
N THR A 225 7.75 -13.28 12.78
CA THR A 225 6.71 -14.17 13.34
C THR A 225 6.31 -15.25 12.31
N ALA A 226 5.73 -16.36 12.78
CA ALA A 226 5.27 -17.43 11.89
C ALA A 226 4.33 -16.90 10.80
N LEU A 227 4.44 -17.42 9.57
CA LEU A 227 3.70 -16.93 8.40
C LEU A 227 2.18 -16.94 8.59
N TRP A 228 1.63 -18.00 9.20
CA TRP A 228 0.20 -18.07 9.52
C TRP A 228 -0.25 -16.99 10.50
N CYS A 229 0.59 -16.67 11.50
CA CYS A 229 0.31 -15.59 12.43
C CYS A 229 0.33 -14.24 11.71
N SER A 230 1.32 -14.00 10.84
CA SER A 230 1.41 -12.77 10.06
C SER A 230 0.20 -12.53 9.17
N PHE A 231 -0.23 -13.54 8.40
CA PHE A 231 -1.45 -13.43 7.58
C PHE A 231 -2.70 -13.20 8.42
N SER A 232 -2.82 -13.88 9.56
CA SER A 232 -3.95 -13.74 10.47
C SER A 232 -4.01 -12.33 11.05
N VAL A 233 -2.89 -11.80 11.56
CA VAL A 233 -2.81 -10.46 12.12
C VAL A 233 -3.13 -9.41 11.06
N ILE A 234 -2.55 -9.50 9.86
CA ILE A 234 -2.83 -8.57 8.76
C ILE A 234 -4.33 -8.58 8.39
N SER A 235 -4.92 -9.77 8.30
CA SER A 235 -6.33 -9.91 7.92
C SER A 235 -7.26 -9.34 9.01
N VAL A 236 -7.02 -9.70 10.27
CA VAL A 236 -7.79 -9.19 11.41
C VAL A 236 -7.65 -7.68 11.54
N LEU A 237 -6.43 -7.16 11.44
CA LEU A 237 -6.15 -5.72 11.49
C LEU A 237 -6.88 -4.98 10.38
N THR A 238 -6.84 -5.48 9.15
CA THR A 238 -7.54 -4.87 8.01
C THR A 238 -9.04 -4.83 8.26
N ILE A 239 -9.64 -5.94 8.72
CA ILE A 239 -11.08 -6.00 9.01
C ILE A 239 -11.46 -5.00 10.10
N LEU A 240 -10.67 -4.92 11.18
CA LEU A 240 -10.91 -3.97 12.28
C LEU A 240 -10.81 -2.52 11.81
N LEU A 241 -9.81 -2.18 11.00
CA LEU A 241 -9.63 -0.84 10.44
C LEU A 241 -10.78 -0.46 9.50
N LEU A 242 -11.22 -1.40 8.66
CA LEU A 242 -12.37 -1.17 7.78
C LEU A 242 -13.66 -0.97 8.58
N PHE A 243 -13.87 -1.78 9.61
CA PHE A 243 -15.04 -1.66 10.50
C PHE A 243 -15.05 -0.30 11.22
N ALA A 244 -13.91 0.11 11.78
CA ALA A 244 -13.76 1.41 12.42
C ALA A 244 -14.01 2.57 11.44
N GLY A 245 -13.50 2.47 10.21
CA GLY A 245 -13.72 3.48 9.17
C GLY A 245 -15.19 3.63 8.78
N VAL A 246 -15.93 2.52 8.70
CA VAL A 246 -17.38 2.53 8.46
C VAL A 246 -18.14 3.20 9.62
N LEU A 247 -17.77 2.92 10.87
CA LEU A 247 -18.38 3.54 12.04
C LEU A 247 -18.15 5.06 12.06
N ILE A 248 -16.91 5.52 11.87
CA ILE A 248 -16.58 6.94 11.86
C ILE A 248 -17.33 7.69 10.75
N LEU A 249 -17.43 7.08 9.56
CA LEU A 249 -18.20 7.67 8.45
C LEU A 249 -19.70 7.76 8.78
N SER A 250 -20.22 6.84 9.59
CA SER A 250 -21.62 6.88 10.02
C SER A 250 -21.91 7.99 11.03
N GLU A 251 -20.96 8.30 11.94
CA GLU A 251 -21.12 9.30 13.01
C GLU A 251 -20.99 10.75 12.53
N LYS A 252 -20.10 11.03 11.56
CA LYS A 252 -19.84 12.39 11.05
C LYS A 252 -21.04 13.09 10.40
N GLU A 253 -22.18 12.43 10.28
CA GLU A 253 -23.42 12.99 9.75
C GLU A 253 -24.40 13.48 10.83
N LEU A 254 -24.12 13.29 12.12
CA LEU A 254 -24.99 13.73 13.22
C LEU A 254 -24.64 15.13 13.78
N THR A 255 -23.66 15.81 13.20
CA THR A 255 -23.17 17.15 13.58
C THR A 255 -23.12 18.08 12.39
#